data_AF-A0A931F331-F1
#
_entry.id   AF-A0A931F331-F1
#
_cell.length_a   1.000
_cell.length_b   1.000
_cell.length_c   1.000
_cell.angle_alpha   90.00
_cell.angle_beta   90.00
_cell.angle_gamma   90.00
#
_symmetry.space_group_name_H-M   'P 1'
#
loop_
_entity.id
_entity.type
_entity.pdbx_description
1 polymer ?
#
loop_
_entity_poly.entity_id
_entity_poly.type
_entity_poly.pdbx_seq_one_letter_code
_entity_poly.pdbx_strand_id
1 'polypeptide(L)'
;MVKKGINYDTGFLPGDDNSRKTFDAATVAREMRVIADDLHCQVVRVSGSDPGRLSVAAEQAAAAGMEVWFAPFPVDLTRDQLLALLADAAGRAESLRRTGAEVVLVTGCEMTAFCEGFMEGETYRERLGVMMNADPDWWMSLMQVMPRFNAHLAEVAETLRPLFGGRLSYASGPWEPVDWGPFDVAGVDAYRASYNAHDFVNELRAHFKHGKPVAVTEFGTCAYRGAGERGGSAWVVPGDAVRDEGEQVRYFTELMDVFEQEGVDTALWFTYAAYNRTGEADLGSYGVVKLLDETRWEPKAVFHAMAARYARS
;
A
#
# COMPACT_ATOMS: atom_id res chain seq x y z
N MET A 1 -20.51 -1.28 -3.83
CA MET A 1 -19.74 -2.52 -4.12
C MET A 1 -18.28 -2.13 -4.02
N VAL A 2 -17.49 -2.87 -3.24
CA VAL A 2 -16.06 -2.57 -3.02
C VAL A 2 -15.31 -2.81 -4.33
N LYS A 3 -14.52 -1.84 -4.78
CA LYS A 3 -13.58 -2.03 -5.88
C LYS A 3 -12.42 -2.90 -5.42
N LYS A 4 -12.18 -3.98 -6.16
CA LYS A 4 -11.26 -5.05 -5.80
C LYS A 4 -9.91 -4.84 -6.46
N GLY A 5 -8.85 -4.76 -5.67
CA GLY A 5 -7.54 -4.46 -6.21
C GLY A 5 -6.37 -5.07 -5.46
N ILE A 6 -5.19 -4.70 -5.93
CA ILE A 6 -3.90 -5.16 -5.42
C ILE A 6 -2.84 -4.07 -5.53
N ASN A 7 -1.84 -4.11 -4.66
CA ASN A 7 -0.64 -3.29 -4.78
C ASN A 7 0.37 -3.94 -5.73
N TYR A 8 1.06 -3.13 -6.53
CA TYR A 8 2.11 -3.54 -7.44
C TYR A 8 3.38 -2.72 -7.16
N ASP A 9 4.40 -3.39 -6.62
CA ASP A 9 5.67 -2.79 -6.25
C ASP A 9 6.57 -2.53 -7.46
N THR A 10 7.04 -1.30 -7.61
CA THR A 10 8.04 -0.89 -8.62
C THR A 10 9.43 -0.67 -8.04
N GLY A 11 9.59 -0.84 -6.72
CA GLY A 11 10.81 -0.55 -5.96
C GLY A 11 10.65 0.73 -5.15
N PHE A 12 10.55 0.64 -3.82
CA PHE A 12 10.35 1.82 -2.96
C PHE A 12 11.47 2.08 -1.95
N LEU A 13 12.13 1.04 -1.44
CA LEU A 13 13.22 1.19 -0.47
C LEU A 13 14.49 1.81 -1.09
N PRO A 14 15.27 2.59 -0.33
CA PRO A 14 16.46 3.28 -0.84
C PRO A 14 17.65 2.33 -1.01
N GLY A 15 18.58 2.71 -1.90
CA GLY A 15 19.88 2.05 -2.04
C GLY A 15 19.81 0.55 -2.32
N ASP A 16 20.66 -0.21 -1.63
CA ASP A 16 20.77 -1.67 -1.79
C ASP A 16 19.54 -2.45 -1.34
N ASP A 17 18.63 -1.79 -0.61
CA ASP A 17 17.42 -2.37 -0.05
C ASP A 17 16.23 -2.30 -0.97
N ASN A 18 16.39 -1.65 -2.13
CA ASN A 18 15.33 -1.50 -3.12
C ASN A 18 14.58 -2.82 -3.29
N SER A 19 13.28 -2.76 -2.99
CA SER A 19 12.39 -3.91 -2.98
C SER A 19 12.28 -4.57 -4.34
N ARG A 20 12.61 -3.84 -5.42
CA ARG A 20 12.65 -4.34 -6.79
C ARG A 20 13.86 -3.81 -7.56
N LYS A 21 14.95 -4.57 -7.53
CA LYS A 21 16.20 -4.22 -8.25
C LYS A 21 16.02 -4.26 -9.76
N THR A 22 15.46 -5.36 -10.27
CA THR A 22 15.20 -5.57 -11.70
C THR A 22 13.81 -5.07 -12.08
N PHE A 23 13.74 -4.13 -13.03
CA PHE A 23 12.50 -3.56 -13.53
C PHE A 23 12.52 -3.51 -15.06
N ASP A 24 11.69 -4.33 -15.68
CA ASP A 24 11.58 -4.46 -17.13
C ASP A 24 10.11 -4.25 -17.56
N ALA A 25 9.90 -3.38 -18.55
CA ALA A 25 8.57 -2.99 -18.98
C ALA A 25 7.75 -4.16 -19.57
N ALA A 26 8.41 -5.12 -20.24
CA ALA A 26 7.71 -6.27 -20.80
C ALA A 26 7.22 -7.24 -19.70
N THR A 27 7.99 -7.38 -18.63
CA THR A 27 7.58 -8.10 -17.42
C THR A 27 6.41 -7.41 -16.74
N VAL A 28 6.48 -6.10 -16.56
CA VAL A 28 5.38 -5.29 -16.01
C VAL A 28 4.10 -5.46 -16.83
N ALA A 29 4.18 -5.36 -18.16
CA ALA A 29 3.03 -5.54 -19.06
C ALA A 29 2.41 -6.95 -18.96
N ARG A 30 3.23 -7.99 -18.76
CA ARG A 30 2.74 -9.36 -18.55
C ARG A 30 2.04 -9.49 -17.21
N GLU A 31 2.62 -8.96 -16.14
CA GLU A 31 2.05 -9.05 -14.79
C GLU A 31 0.78 -8.22 -14.65
N MET A 32 0.68 -7.05 -15.28
CA MET A 32 -0.57 -6.27 -15.31
C MET A 32 -1.71 -7.01 -16.00
N ARG A 33 -1.43 -7.78 -17.06
CA ARG A 33 -2.43 -8.65 -17.68
C ARG A 33 -2.86 -9.79 -16.75
N VAL A 34 -1.94 -10.40 -16.01
CA VAL A 34 -2.31 -11.42 -14.99
C VAL A 34 -3.19 -10.79 -13.89
N ILE A 35 -2.85 -9.59 -13.43
CA ILE A 35 -3.63 -8.87 -12.42
C ILE A 35 -5.05 -8.56 -12.93
N ALA A 36 -5.18 -8.10 -14.17
CA ALA A 36 -6.49 -7.79 -14.77
C ALA A 36 -7.29 -9.05 -15.15
N ASP A 37 -6.68 -9.96 -15.89
CA ASP A 37 -7.36 -11.06 -16.57
C ASP A 37 -7.52 -12.29 -15.67
N ASP A 38 -6.49 -12.64 -14.89
CA ASP A 38 -6.49 -13.87 -14.08
C ASP A 38 -6.94 -13.62 -12.64
N LEU A 39 -6.55 -12.49 -12.05
CA LEU A 39 -7.00 -12.07 -10.71
C LEU A 39 -8.32 -11.29 -10.74
N HIS A 40 -8.75 -10.79 -11.91
CA HIS A 40 -9.95 -9.96 -12.06
C HIS A 40 -9.93 -8.69 -11.21
N CYS A 41 -8.74 -8.10 -10.98
CA CYS A 41 -8.62 -6.84 -10.28
C CYS A 41 -9.17 -5.69 -11.16
N GLN A 42 -9.93 -4.80 -10.52
CA GLN A 42 -10.46 -3.58 -11.13
C GLN A 42 -9.54 -2.37 -10.89
N VAL A 43 -8.73 -2.45 -9.84
CA VAL A 43 -7.87 -1.37 -9.38
C VAL A 43 -6.48 -1.92 -9.10
N VAL A 44 -5.44 -1.18 -9.46
CA VAL A 44 -4.07 -1.45 -9.02
C VAL A 44 -3.44 -0.22 -8.41
N ARG A 45 -2.85 -0.37 -7.23
CA ARG A 45 -1.98 0.64 -6.62
C ARG A 45 -0.56 0.39 -7.06
N VAL A 46 -0.02 1.27 -7.89
CA VAL A 46 1.36 1.20 -8.35
C VAL A 46 2.21 2.01 -7.38
N SER A 47 3.08 1.35 -6.60
CA SER A 47 3.86 1.97 -5.53
C SER A 47 5.37 1.84 -5.71
N GLY A 48 6.11 2.89 -5.36
CA GLY A 48 7.54 2.96 -5.59
C GLY A 48 8.14 4.35 -5.42
N SER A 49 9.46 4.44 -5.36
CA SER A 49 10.20 5.70 -5.12
C SER A 49 10.62 6.42 -6.40
N ASP A 50 10.57 5.76 -7.57
CA ASP A 50 10.93 6.33 -8.87
C ASP A 50 9.66 6.65 -9.70
N PRO A 51 9.31 7.94 -9.89
CA PRO A 51 8.16 8.35 -10.70
C PRO A 51 8.18 7.85 -12.14
N GLY A 52 9.37 7.59 -12.71
CA GLY A 52 9.52 7.00 -14.03
C GLY A 52 9.05 5.55 -14.06
N ARG A 53 9.45 4.73 -13.08
CA ARG A 53 8.97 3.34 -12.96
C ARG A 53 7.48 3.27 -12.68
N LEU A 54 6.98 4.18 -11.83
CA LEU A 54 5.55 4.32 -11.58
C LEU A 54 4.79 4.61 -12.89
N SER A 55 5.29 5.53 -13.72
CA SER A 55 4.68 5.87 -15.01
C SER A 55 4.56 4.65 -15.92
N VAL A 56 5.64 3.88 -16.07
CA VAL A 56 5.63 2.67 -16.91
C VAL A 56 4.57 1.67 -16.42
N ALA A 57 4.55 1.36 -15.12
CA ALA A 57 3.58 0.40 -14.59
C ALA A 57 2.13 0.93 -14.64
N ALA A 58 1.93 2.22 -14.38
CA ALA A 58 0.63 2.87 -14.47
C ALA A 58 0.07 2.89 -15.90
N GLU A 59 0.91 3.12 -16.92
CA GLU A 59 0.53 3.02 -18.33
C GLU A 59 0.11 1.59 -18.72
N GLN A 60 0.86 0.58 -18.27
CA GLN A 60 0.49 -0.82 -18.51
C GLN A 60 -0.81 -1.21 -17.80
N ALA A 61 -1.03 -0.71 -16.59
CA ALA A 61 -2.27 -0.93 -15.84
C ALA A 61 -3.49 -0.30 -16.54
N ALA A 62 -3.36 0.95 -16.97
CA ALA A 62 -4.40 1.64 -17.71
C ALA A 62 -4.70 0.96 -19.06
N ALA A 63 -3.68 0.49 -19.77
CA ALA A 63 -3.84 -0.28 -21.01
C ALA A 63 -4.55 -1.63 -20.78
N ALA A 64 -4.42 -2.21 -19.60
CA ALA A 64 -5.16 -3.40 -19.16
C ALA A 64 -6.58 -3.08 -18.65
N GLY A 65 -7.01 -1.81 -18.67
CA GLY A 65 -8.36 -1.38 -18.31
C GLY A 65 -8.62 -1.20 -16.82
N MET A 66 -7.59 -1.17 -15.98
CA MET A 66 -7.73 -0.97 -14.53
C MET A 66 -7.72 0.52 -14.14
N GLU A 67 -8.46 0.88 -13.09
CA GLU A 67 -8.26 2.14 -12.37
C GLU A 67 -6.87 2.14 -11.71
N VAL A 68 -6.13 3.24 -11.85
CA VAL A 68 -4.76 3.34 -11.36
C VAL A 68 -4.69 4.21 -10.11
N TRP A 69 -4.19 3.63 -9.03
CA TRP A 69 -3.77 4.36 -7.84
C TRP A 69 -2.27 4.62 -7.97
N PHE A 70 -1.91 5.80 -8.48
CA PHE A 70 -0.53 6.22 -8.69
C PHE A 70 0.05 6.65 -7.34
N ALA A 71 0.97 5.86 -6.78
CA ALA A 71 1.39 6.00 -5.38
C ALA A 71 2.91 6.17 -5.24
N PRO A 72 3.46 7.38 -5.43
CA PRO A 72 4.82 7.67 -4.97
C PRO A 72 4.98 7.29 -3.50
N PHE A 73 5.94 6.42 -3.23
CA PHE A 73 6.33 5.96 -1.90
C PHE A 73 7.81 6.34 -1.65
N PRO A 74 8.08 7.63 -1.40
CA PRO A 74 9.40 8.10 -1.05
C PRO A 74 9.80 7.65 0.36
N VAL A 75 11.08 7.35 0.52
CA VAL A 75 11.69 6.92 1.79
C VAL A 75 12.96 7.74 2.00
N ASP A 76 13.23 8.16 3.24
CA ASP A 76 14.40 8.96 3.63
C ASP A 76 14.54 10.28 2.85
N LEU A 77 13.42 10.89 2.46
CA LEU A 77 13.42 12.21 1.85
C LEU A 77 13.14 13.30 2.88
N THR A 78 13.83 14.44 2.70
CA THR A 78 13.46 15.70 3.36
C THR A 78 12.14 16.23 2.81
N ARG A 79 11.50 17.17 3.52
CA ARG A 79 10.24 17.80 3.07
C ARG A 79 10.33 18.42 1.69
N ASP A 80 11.42 19.13 1.38
CA ASP A 80 11.58 19.81 0.09
C ASP A 80 11.77 18.81 -1.05
N GLN A 81 12.57 17.76 -0.82
CA GLN A 81 12.79 16.68 -1.79
C GLN A 81 11.50 15.92 -2.06
N LEU A 82 10.76 15.62 -1.00
CA LEU A 82 9.46 14.97 -1.04
C LEU A 82 8.44 15.78 -1.85
N LEU A 83 8.30 17.07 -1.56
CA LEU A 83 7.35 17.93 -2.27
C LEU A 83 7.68 18.02 -3.76
N ALA A 84 8.97 18.13 -4.11
CA ALA A 84 9.42 18.11 -5.50
C ALA A 84 9.10 16.78 -6.21
N LEU A 85 9.33 15.65 -5.54
CA LEU A 85 9.02 14.32 -6.09
C LEU A 85 7.52 14.14 -6.30
N LEU A 86 6.70 14.55 -5.33
CA LEU A 86 5.24 14.49 -5.42
C LEU A 86 4.70 15.39 -6.53
N ALA A 87 5.29 16.58 -6.75
CA ALA A 87 4.92 17.47 -7.84
C ALA A 87 5.20 16.86 -9.23
N ASP A 88 6.36 16.20 -9.40
CA ASP A 88 6.66 15.43 -10.63
C ASP A 88 5.67 14.27 -10.82
N ALA A 89 5.40 13.51 -9.75
CA ALA A 89 4.42 12.43 -9.77
C ALA A 89 3.00 12.92 -10.14
N ALA A 90 2.57 14.08 -9.64
CA ALA A 90 1.29 14.69 -9.99
C ALA A 90 1.18 15.05 -11.47
N GLY A 91 2.24 15.62 -12.06
CA GLY A 91 2.29 15.91 -13.49
C GLY A 91 2.21 14.63 -14.35
N ARG A 92 2.87 13.56 -13.93
CA ARG A 92 2.83 12.25 -14.60
C ARG A 92 1.45 11.60 -14.49
N ALA A 93 0.86 11.60 -13.30
CA ALA A 93 -0.49 11.10 -13.06
C ALA A 93 -1.54 11.87 -13.89
N GLU A 94 -1.39 13.20 -14.03
CA GLU A 94 -2.25 14.02 -14.88
C GLU A 94 -2.08 13.67 -16.37
N SER A 95 -0.84 13.44 -16.82
CA SER A 95 -0.57 12.99 -18.19
C SER A 95 -1.29 11.67 -18.49
N LEU A 96 -1.20 10.69 -17.59
CA LEU A 96 -1.90 9.42 -17.72
C LEU A 96 -3.42 9.62 -17.73
N ARG A 97 -3.97 10.42 -16.79
CA ARG A 97 -5.41 10.71 -16.70
C ARG A 97 -5.95 11.33 -17.99
N ARG A 98 -5.18 12.21 -18.65
CA ARG A 98 -5.56 12.85 -19.93
C ARG A 98 -5.68 11.87 -21.10
N THR A 99 -5.15 10.65 -20.97
CA THR A 99 -5.38 9.57 -21.94
C THR A 99 -6.78 8.95 -21.82
N GLY A 100 -7.53 9.29 -20.77
CA GLY A 100 -8.85 8.72 -20.45
C GLY A 100 -8.83 7.69 -19.32
N ALA A 101 -7.67 7.40 -18.73
CA ALA A 101 -7.55 6.52 -17.59
C ALA A 101 -8.14 7.14 -16.31
N GLU A 102 -8.80 6.32 -15.49
CA GLU A 102 -9.19 6.70 -14.13
C GLU A 102 -7.97 6.62 -13.21
N VAL A 103 -7.61 7.76 -12.61
CA VAL A 103 -6.39 7.88 -11.79
C VAL A 103 -6.71 8.52 -10.43
N VAL A 104 -6.23 7.89 -9.36
CA VAL A 104 -6.12 8.46 -8.01
C VAL A 104 -4.65 8.67 -7.72
N LEU A 105 -4.27 9.87 -7.25
CA LEU A 105 -2.91 10.14 -6.80
C LEU A 105 -2.83 9.94 -5.28
N VAL A 106 -2.02 8.98 -4.85
CA VAL A 106 -1.75 8.71 -3.43
C VAL A 106 -0.48 9.45 -3.04
N THR A 107 -0.61 10.51 -2.25
CA THR A 107 0.47 11.50 -2.02
C THR A 107 1.50 11.07 -0.98
N GLY A 108 1.68 9.76 -0.78
CA GLY A 108 2.59 9.17 0.20
C GLY A 108 1.96 8.00 0.96
N CYS A 109 2.79 7.32 1.74
CA CYS A 109 2.43 6.16 2.55
C CYS A 109 3.21 6.20 3.85
N GLU A 110 2.52 6.17 4.99
CA GLU A 110 3.13 6.05 6.33
C GLU A 110 4.33 7.00 6.55
N MET A 111 4.22 8.23 6.06
CA MET A 111 5.35 9.16 5.90
C MET A 111 5.96 9.57 7.23
N THR A 112 5.22 9.49 8.34
CA THR A 112 5.78 9.75 9.66
C THR A 112 6.91 8.78 10.01
N ALA A 113 6.84 7.53 9.53
CA ALA A 113 7.86 6.52 9.69
C ALA A 113 8.89 6.51 8.56
N PHE A 114 8.46 6.75 7.31
CA PHE A 114 9.33 6.60 6.14
C PHE A 114 10.06 7.87 5.70
N CYS A 115 9.57 9.07 6.01
CA CYS A 115 10.22 10.34 5.66
C CYS A 115 10.89 11.01 6.86
N GLU A 116 11.80 11.95 6.58
CA GLU A 116 12.49 12.70 7.61
C GLU A 116 11.59 13.74 8.29
N GLY A 117 11.90 14.06 9.56
CA GLY A 117 11.33 15.22 10.26
C GLY A 117 10.01 14.96 11.00
N PHE A 118 9.63 13.70 11.19
CA PHE A 118 8.45 13.31 11.99
C PHE A 118 8.85 12.43 13.18
N MET A 119 9.23 11.18 12.95
CA MET A 119 9.82 10.31 13.97
C MET A 119 11.34 10.52 14.09
N GLU A 120 11.90 10.20 15.26
CA GLU A 120 13.34 10.24 15.52
C GLU A 120 14.07 9.09 14.81
N GLY A 121 15.19 9.41 14.15
CA GLY A 121 16.04 8.47 13.40
C GLY A 121 16.47 9.04 12.06
N GLU A 122 17.73 8.85 11.69
CA GLU A 122 18.30 9.36 10.44
C GLU A 122 17.81 8.54 9.24
N THR A 123 17.62 7.23 9.44
CA THR A 123 17.15 6.31 8.39
C THR A 123 15.79 5.72 8.72
N TYR A 124 15.05 5.27 7.69
CA TYR A 124 13.77 4.59 7.86
C TYR A 124 13.90 3.36 8.77
N ARG A 125 15.04 2.67 8.74
CA ARG A 125 15.31 1.53 9.61
C ARG A 125 15.39 1.91 11.07
N GLU A 126 16.05 3.03 11.37
CA GLU A 126 16.14 3.53 12.75
C GLU A 126 14.74 3.94 13.23
N ARG A 127 13.98 4.67 12.42
CA ARG A 127 12.60 5.08 12.75
C ARG A 127 11.69 3.87 12.99
N LEU A 128 11.71 2.87 12.11
CA LEU A 128 10.95 1.63 12.29
C LEU A 128 11.44 0.83 13.50
N GLY A 129 12.76 0.76 13.72
CA GLY A 129 13.35 0.08 14.87
C GLY A 129 12.91 0.70 16.20
N VAL A 130 12.87 2.02 16.29
CA VAL A 130 12.34 2.74 17.45
C VAL A 130 10.86 2.45 17.62
N MET A 131 10.06 2.63 16.55
CA MET A 131 8.61 2.41 16.58
C MET A 131 8.22 0.99 17.03
N MET A 132 8.94 -0.04 16.57
CA MET A 132 8.67 -1.44 16.92
C MET A 132 8.99 -1.78 18.38
N ASN A 133 9.83 -0.98 19.05
CA ASN A 133 10.24 -1.19 20.45
C ASN A 133 9.70 -0.08 21.37
N ALA A 134 8.82 0.78 20.86
CA ALA A 134 8.34 1.96 21.56
C ALA A 134 7.43 1.61 22.74
N ASP A 135 7.59 2.36 23.83
CA ASP A 135 6.70 2.32 24.98
C ASP A 135 5.53 3.32 24.82
N PRO A 136 4.51 3.28 25.70
CA PRO A 136 3.39 4.22 25.62
C PRO A 136 3.78 5.70 25.70
N ASP A 137 4.86 6.05 26.41
CA ASP A 137 5.31 7.43 26.55
C ASP A 137 5.85 7.96 25.21
N TRP A 138 6.59 7.12 24.49
CA TRP A 138 7.02 7.43 23.12
C TRP A 138 5.82 7.65 22.20
N TRP A 139 4.79 6.79 22.25
CA TRP A 139 3.58 6.95 21.44
C TRP A 139 2.82 8.25 21.78
N MET A 140 2.75 8.64 23.04
CA MET A 140 2.20 9.94 23.44
C MET A 140 3.01 11.12 22.89
N SER A 141 4.35 10.98 22.82
CA SER A 141 5.22 12.01 22.24
C SER A 141 5.00 12.15 20.73
N LEU A 142 4.78 11.05 20.00
CA LEU A 142 4.47 11.05 18.57
C LEU A 142 3.20 11.86 18.27
N MET A 143 2.20 11.80 19.15
CA MET A 143 0.96 12.57 18.98
C MET A 143 1.19 14.09 18.97
N GLN A 144 2.27 14.59 19.57
CA GLN A 144 2.64 16.01 19.52
C GLN A 144 3.16 16.43 18.13
N VAL A 145 3.58 15.47 17.29
CA VAL A 145 4.06 15.71 15.92
C VAL A 145 2.90 15.82 14.93
N MET A 146 1.74 15.24 15.25
CA MET A 146 0.61 15.10 14.32
C MET A 146 0.05 16.43 13.79
N PRO A 147 -0.05 17.53 14.56
CA PRO A 147 -0.45 18.82 14.01
C PRO A 147 0.49 19.32 12.91
N ARG A 148 1.81 19.17 13.11
CA ARG A 148 2.83 19.54 12.11
C ARG A 148 2.79 18.62 10.89
N PHE A 149 2.47 17.35 11.10
CA PHE A 149 2.30 16.38 10.01
C PHE A 149 1.09 16.71 9.15
N ASN A 150 -0.07 16.96 9.76
CA ASN A 150 -1.28 17.35 9.05
C ASN A 150 -1.14 18.70 8.31
N ALA A 151 -0.42 19.67 8.89
CA ALA A 151 -0.08 20.91 8.18
C ALA A 151 0.75 20.66 6.92
N HIS A 152 1.68 19.70 6.96
CA HIS A 152 2.47 19.30 5.80
C HIS A 152 1.63 18.55 4.75
N LEU A 153 0.72 17.66 5.16
CA LEU A 153 -0.21 17.01 4.23
C LEU A 153 -1.12 18.02 3.51
N ALA A 154 -1.56 19.07 4.22
CA ALA A 154 -2.33 20.15 3.62
C ALA A 154 -1.50 20.95 2.58
N GLU A 155 -0.25 21.28 2.90
CA GLU A 155 0.70 21.92 1.97
C GLU A 155 0.95 21.07 0.72
N VAL A 156 1.13 19.75 0.90
CA VAL A 156 1.24 18.81 -0.21
C VAL A 156 -0.01 18.88 -1.09
N ALA A 157 -1.20 18.71 -0.53
CA ALA A 157 -2.45 18.75 -1.30
C ALA A 157 -2.63 20.09 -2.05
N GLU A 158 -2.35 21.21 -1.40
CA GLU A 158 -2.39 22.55 -2.00
C GLU A 158 -1.44 22.67 -3.19
N THR A 159 -0.21 22.15 -3.05
CA THR A 159 0.82 22.19 -4.10
C THR A 159 0.46 21.31 -5.30
N LEU A 160 -0.10 20.13 -5.05
CA LEU A 160 -0.40 19.16 -6.11
C LEU A 160 -1.70 19.48 -6.85
N ARG A 161 -2.66 20.16 -6.22
CA ARG A 161 -3.97 20.36 -6.81
C ARG A 161 -3.97 21.14 -8.15
N PRO A 162 -3.14 22.16 -8.36
CA PRO A 162 -2.99 22.81 -9.67
C PRO A 162 -2.37 21.90 -10.74
N LEU A 163 -1.63 20.87 -10.34
CA LEU A 163 -0.90 19.97 -11.24
C LEU A 163 -1.72 18.74 -11.65
N PHE A 164 -2.67 18.31 -10.80
CA PHE A 164 -3.45 17.10 -11.01
C PHE A 164 -4.95 17.35 -10.85
N GLY A 165 -5.72 17.01 -11.90
CA GLY A 165 -7.15 17.24 -11.96
C GLY A 165 -8.02 16.16 -11.31
N GLY A 166 -7.45 14.98 -11.02
CA GLY A 166 -8.16 13.82 -10.45
C GLY A 166 -8.29 13.86 -8.92
N ARG A 167 -8.58 12.69 -8.33
CA ARG A 167 -8.78 12.52 -6.88
C ARG A 167 -7.46 12.35 -6.13
N LEU A 168 -7.29 13.09 -5.04
CA LEU A 168 -6.16 12.96 -4.11
C LEU A 168 -6.51 12.03 -2.95
N SER A 169 -5.54 11.22 -2.55
CA SER A 169 -5.60 10.39 -1.35
C SER A 169 -4.22 10.33 -0.69
N TYR A 170 -4.14 9.69 0.47
CA TYR A 170 -2.93 9.42 1.24
C TYR A 170 -3.10 8.04 1.89
N ALA A 171 -2.05 7.23 1.99
CA ALA A 171 -2.09 5.92 2.64
C ALA A 171 -1.59 6.05 4.09
N SER A 172 -2.52 6.08 5.05
CA SER A 172 -2.21 6.29 6.46
C SER A 172 -2.04 4.99 7.22
N GLY A 173 -0.96 4.90 7.99
CA GLY A 173 -0.83 3.89 9.03
C GLY A 173 -1.81 4.15 10.18
N PRO A 174 -2.21 3.14 10.97
CA PRO A 174 -3.19 3.29 12.05
C PRO A 174 -2.75 4.25 13.17
N TRP A 175 -1.46 4.62 13.23
CA TRP A 175 -0.93 5.60 14.18
C TRP A 175 -0.98 7.05 13.67
N GLU A 176 -1.38 7.29 12.43
CA GLU A 176 -1.45 8.62 11.82
C GLU A 176 -2.90 9.15 11.83
N PRO A 177 -3.31 9.96 12.83
CA PRO A 177 -4.60 10.65 12.80
C PRO A 177 -4.60 11.77 11.75
N VAL A 178 -4.83 11.38 10.49
CA VAL A 178 -4.84 12.30 9.35
C VAL A 178 -6.08 13.19 9.34
N ASP A 179 -5.87 14.49 9.13
CA ASP A 179 -6.92 15.41 8.72
C ASP A 179 -7.21 15.21 7.23
N TRP A 180 -8.33 14.56 6.94
CA TRP A 180 -8.75 14.26 5.59
C TRP A 180 -9.26 15.47 4.82
N GLY A 181 -9.45 16.64 5.45
CA GLY A 181 -9.98 17.86 4.84
C GLY A 181 -9.45 18.16 3.43
N PRO A 182 -8.11 18.14 3.18
CA PRO A 182 -7.50 18.44 1.88
C PRO A 182 -7.64 17.34 0.80
N PHE A 183 -8.07 16.12 1.16
CA PHE A 183 -8.08 14.96 0.26
C PHE A 183 -9.49 14.60 -0.24
N ASP A 184 -9.61 13.84 -1.32
CA ASP A 184 -10.91 13.39 -1.86
C ASP A 184 -11.32 12.02 -1.31
N VAL A 185 -10.35 11.17 -1.00
CA VAL A 185 -10.55 9.79 -0.52
C VAL A 185 -9.65 9.54 0.69
N ALA A 186 -10.20 8.97 1.75
CA ALA A 186 -9.43 8.56 2.91
C ALA A 186 -8.82 7.18 2.69
N GLY A 187 -7.48 7.11 2.60
CA GLY A 187 -6.73 5.87 2.38
C GLY A 187 -6.12 5.35 3.68
N VAL A 188 -6.48 4.14 4.08
CA VAL A 188 -6.06 3.54 5.35
C VAL A 188 -5.39 2.19 5.13
N ASP A 189 -4.24 1.98 5.77
CA ASP A 189 -3.56 0.69 5.79
C ASP A 189 -4.16 -0.16 6.91
N ALA A 190 -5.19 -0.95 6.54
CA ALA A 190 -6.10 -1.61 7.45
C ALA A 190 -5.66 -3.04 7.79
N TYR A 191 -4.56 -3.15 8.53
CA TYR A 191 -4.08 -4.43 9.03
C TYR A 191 -4.78 -4.82 10.34
N ARG A 192 -5.62 -5.86 10.26
CA ARG A 192 -6.16 -6.56 11.44
C ARG A 192 -5.08 -7.41 12.08
N ALA A 193 -4.98 -7.39 13.40
CA ALA A 193 -4.01 -8.10 14.22
C ALA A 193 -4.68 -8.61 15.51
N SER A 194 -3.95 -9.42 16.28
CA SER A 194 -4.45 -9.96 17.56
C SER A 194 -4.86 -8.87 18.56
N TYR A 195 -4.10 -7.78 18.62
CA TYR A 195 -4.32 -6.70 19.60
C TYR A 195 -5.52 -5.81 19.27
N ASN A 196 -5.98 -5.75 18.02
CA ASN A 196 -7.14 -4.95 17.61
C ASN A 196 -8.30 -5.79 17.07
N ALA A 197 -8.20 -7.13 17.05
CA ALA A 197 -9.23 -8.00 16.45
C ALA A 197 -10.66 -7.71 16.97
N HIS A 198 -10.80 -7.39 18.26
CA HIS A 198 -12.09 -7.06 18.87
C HIS A 198 -12.67 -5.72 18.36
N ASP A 199 -11.81 -4.74 18.09
CA ASP A 199 -12.20 -3.36 17.79
C ASP A 199 -12.02 -2.99 16.31
N PHE A 200 -11.39 -3.83 15.51
CA PHE A 200 -11.01 -3.56 14.12
C PHE A 200 -12.18 -3.04 13.27
N VAL A 201 -13.36 -3.65 13.40
CA VAL A 201 -14.55 -3.19 12.65
C VAL A 201 -14.99 -1.79 13.13
N ASN A 202 -14.90 -1.50 14.42
CA ASN A 202 -15.24 -0.19 14.96
C ASN A 202 -14.20 0.87 14.57
N GLU A 203 -12.91 0.51 14.54
CA GLU A 203 -11.83 1.35 14.02
C GLU A 203 -12.06 1.68 12.54
N LEU A 204 -12.31 0.67 11.70
CA LEU A 204 -12.65 0.85 10.29
C LEU A 204 -13.86 1.77 10.11
N ARG A 205 -14.94 1.53 10.88
CA ARG A 205 -16.16 2.34 10.83
C ARG A 205 -15.91 3.79 11.24
N ALA A 206 -14.96 4.04 12.13
CA ALA A 206 -14.64 5.39 12.58
C ALA A 206 -14.10 6.27 11.43
N HIS A 207 -13.45 5.69 10.42
CA HIS A 207 -13.00 6.43 9.26
C HIS A 207 -14.18 7.04 8.48
N PHE A 208 -15.34 6.39 8.39
CA PHE A 208 -16.48 6.96 7.65
C PHE A 208 -17.06 8.26 8.23
N LYS A 209 -16.68 8.67 9.45
CA LYS A 209 -17.20 9.88 10.12
C LYS A 209 -16.93 11.18 9.35
N HIS A 210 -15.89 11.23 8.50
CA HIS A 210 -15.59 12.42 7.70
C HIS A 210 -16.49 12.55 6.45
N GLY A 211 -17.31 11.54 6.12
CA GLY A 211 -18.25 11.58 5.00
C GLY A 211 -17.63 11.48 3.60
N LYS A 212 -16.35 11.10 3.51
CA LYS A 212 -15.63 10.86 2.24
C LYS A 212 -15.55 9.36 1.98
N PRO A 213 -15.37 8.90 0.72
CA PRO A 213 -15.07 7.51 0.45
C PRO A 213 -13.85 7.04 1.25
N VAL A 214 -13.93 5.84 1.80
CA VAL A 214 -12.84 5.18 2.53
C VAL A 214 -12.28 4.08 1.65
N ALA A 215 -10.97 4.09 1.42
CA ALA A 215 -10.25 3.06 0.71
C ALA A 215 -9.26 2.38 1.66
N VAL A 216 -9.24 1.05 1.63
CA VAL A 216 -8.18 0.26 2.26
C VAL A 216 -7.01 0.21 1.29
N THR A 217 -6.01 1.06 1.53
CA THR A 217 -4.83 1.23 0.66
C THR A 217 -3.84 0.07 0.77
N GLU A 218 -3.85 -0.61 1.92
CA GLU A 218 -3.16 -1.87 2.14
C GLU A 218 -3.93 -2.76 3.13
N PHE A 219 -4.00 -4.05 2.82
CA PHE A 219 -4.25 -5.11 3.79
C PHE A 219 -3.61 -6.40 3.29
N GLY A 220 -3.30 -7.33 4.21
CA GLY A 220 -2.80 -8.65 3.83
C GLY A 220 -2.06 -9.33 4.96
N THR A 221 -1.52 -10.51 4.68
CA THR A 221 -0.65 -11.23 5.61
C THR A 221 0.34 -12.15 4.87
N CYS A 222 1.30 -12.68 5.62
CA CYS A 222 2.32 -13.62 5.13
C CYS A 222 1.86 -15.09 5.17
N ALA A 223 2.59 -15.96 4.48
CA ALA A 223 2.23 -17.37 4.28
C ALA A 223 2.75 -18.31 5.40
N TYR A 224 2.55 -17.95 6.67
CA TYR A 224 2.88 -18.82 7.81
C TYR A 224 1.78 -18.81 8.86
N ARG A 225 1.71 -19.87 9.66
CA ARG A 225 0.68 -20.03 10.70
C ARG A 225 0.72 -18.88 11.70
N GLY A 226 -0.41 -18.19 11.88
CA GLY A 226 -0.54 -17.07 12.81
C GLY A 226 0.05 -15.76 12.29
N ALA A 227 0.46 -15.68 11.01
CA ALA A 227 0.89 -14.43 10.41
C ALA A 227 -0.21 -13.37 10.46
N GLY A 228 -1.48 -13.77 10.33
CA GLY A 228 -2.62 -12.86 10.39
C GLY A 228 -2.67 -12.09 11.71
N GLU A 229 -2.27 -12.72 12.81
CA GLU A 229 -2.32 -12.12 14.15
C GLU A 229 -1.29 -11.02 14.39
N ARG A 230 -0.36 -10.82 13.43
CA ARG A 230 0.76 -9.88 13.53
C ARG A 230 0.54 -8.58 12.76
N GLY A 231 -0.59 -8.42 12.05
CA GLY A 231 -0.93 -7.23 11.29
C GLY A 231 0.14 -6.84 10.26
N GLY A 232 0.44 -5.54 10.15
CA GLY A 232 1.45 -5.00 9.24
C GLY A 232 2.89 -5.47 9.53
N SER A 233 3.12 -6.16 10.65
CA SER A 233 4.44 -6.67 11.06
C SER A 233 4.65 -8.15 10.71
N ALA A 234 3.76 -8.77 9.94
CA ALA A 234 3.88 -10.18 9.58
C ALA A 234 5.14 -10.50 8.74
N TRP A 235 5.77 -9.52 8.08
CA TRP A 235 7.05 -9.73 7.40
C TRP A 235 8.23 -10.06 8.34
N VAL A 236 8.08 -9.80 9.64
CA VAL A 236 9.02 -10.20 10.69
C VAL A 236 8.71 -11.64 11.08
N VAL A 237 9.31 -12.58 10.35
CA VAL A 237 9.04 -14.01 10.46
C VAL A 237 9.66 -14.59 11.75
N PRO A 238 8.87 -15.25 12.61
CA PRO A 238 9.39 -16.00 13.76
C PRO A 238 10.38 -17.11 13.34
N GLY A 239 11.39 -17.40 14.17
CA GLY A 239 12.39 -18.42 13.85
C GLY A 239 11.85 -19.85 13.74
N ASP A 240 10.70 -20.12 14.35
CA ASP A 240 9.96 -21.39 14.33
C ASP A 240 8.73 -21.35 13.41
N ALA A 241 8.62 -20.33 12.53
CA ALA A 241 7.49 -20.16 11.66
C ALA A 241 7.28 -21.37 10.73
N VAL A 242 6.05 -21.84 10.65
CA VAL A 242 5.64 -22.95 9.78
C VAL A 242 4.85 -22.40 8.62
N ARG A 243 5.29 -22.69 7.39
CA ARG A 243 4.60 -22.29 6.16
C ARG A 243 3.14 -22.76 6.14
N ASP A 244 2.25 -21.84 5.82
CA ASP A 244 0.81 -22.04 5.68
C ASP A 244 0.24 -20.96 4.75
N GLU A 245 0.13 -21.26 3.45
CA GLU A 245 -0.53 -20.34 2.50
C GLU A 245 -2.03 -20.21 2.77
N GLY A 246 -2.63 -21.17 3.48
CA GLY A 246 -4.02 -21.10 3.91
C GLY A 246 -4.27 -19.98 4.91
N GLU A 247 -3.24 -19.48 5.61
CA GLU A 247 -3.34 -18.30 6.46
C GLU A 247 -3.75 -17.07 5.66
N GLN A 248 -3.09 -16.84 4.51
CA GLN A 248 -3.42 -15.72 3.63
C GLN A 248 -4.86 -15.82 3.10
N VAL A 249 -5.32 -17.03 2.76
CA VAL A 249 -6.69 -17.28 2.28
C VAL A 249 -7.73 -16.94 3.35
N ARG A 250 -7.52 -17.38 4.59
CA ARG A 250 -8.43 -17.10 5.72
C ARG A 250 -8.50 -15.60 5.98
N TYR A 251 -7.34 -14.94 6.08
CA TYR A 251 -7.24 -13.50 6.31
C TYR A 251 -7.91 -12.67 5.20
N PHE A 252 -7.65 -13.02 3.93
CA PHE A 252 -8.27 -12.39 2.78
C PHE A 252 -9.80 -12.52 2.82
N THR A 253 -10.30 -13.72 3.09
CA THR A 253 -11.74 -13.98 3.12
C THR A 253 -12.43 -13.19 4.22
N GLU A 254 -11.89 -13.24 5.43
CA GLU A 254 -12.39 -12.51 6.60
C GLU A 254 -12.46 -11.01 6.33
N LEU A 255 -11.35 -10.39 5.89
CA LEU A 255 -11.32 -8.94 5.72
C LEU A 255 -12.13 -8.45 4.53
N MET A 256 -12.19 -9.21 3.43
CA MET A 256 -13.07 -8.82 2.32
C MET A 256 -14.54 -8.85 2.72
N ASP A 257 -14.98 -9.80 3.56
CA ASP A 257 -16.34 -9.80 4.08
C ASP A 257 -16.61 -8.56 4.95
N VAL A 258 -15.66 -8.16 5.80
CA VAL A 258 -15.74 -6.92 6.60
C VAL A 258 -15.82 -5.68 5.71
N PHE A 259 -14.93 -5.55 4.73
CA PHE A 259 -14.88 -4.38 3.85
C PHE A 259 -16.14 -4.23 3.00
N GLU A 260 -16.69 -5.35 2.50
CA GLU A 260 -17.94 -5.36 1.76
C GLU A 260 -19.14 -5.00 2.65
N GLN A 261 -19.17 -5.48 3.89
CA GLN A 261 -20.23 -5.18 4.85
C GLN A 261 -20.20 -3.72 5.31
N GLU A 262 -19.03 -3.16 5.60
CA GLU A 262 -18.88 -1.77 6.05
C GLU A 262 -18.94 -0.74 4.91
N GLY A 263 -18.92 -1.20 3.65
CA GLY A 263 -19.10 -0.33 2.48
C GLY A 263 -17.83 0.43 2.07
N VAL A 264 -16.66 -0.19 2.21
CA VAL A 264 -15.38 0.35 1.71
C VAL A 264 -15.48 0.61 0.19
N ASP A 265 -14.90 1.71 -0.28
CA ASP A 265 -14.90 2.07 -1.71
C ASP A 265 -13.95 1.19 -2.52
N THR A 266 -12.72 1.01 -2.03
CA THR A 266 -11.64 0.28 -2.69
C THR A 266 -10.85 -0.52 -1.66
N ALA A 267 -10.51 -1.77 -1.94
CA ALA A 267 -9.65 -2.59 -1.09
C ALA A 267 -8.47 -3.18 -1.90
N LEU A 268 -7.25 -2.91 -1.43
CA LEU A 268 -6.00 -3.23 -2.13
C LEU A 268 -5.16 -4.22 -1.32
N TRP A 269 -5.06 -5.47 -1.80
CA TRP A 269 -4.17 -6.45 -1.18
C TRP A 269 -2.71 -6.02 -1.34
N PHE A 270 -1.97 -5.91 -0.24
CA PHE A 270 -0.53 -5.75 -0.27
C PHE A 270 0.07 -7.15 -0.23
N THR A 271 0.67 -7.68 -1.31
CA THR A 271 0.98 -7.09 -2.63
C THR A 271 0.95 -8.17 -3.72
N TYR A 272 1.14 -7.83 -5.01
CA TYR A 272 1.25 -8.82 -6.09
C TYR A 272 2.44 -9.77 -5.84
N ALA A 273 3.64 -9.22 -5.72
CA ALA A 273 4.88 -9.95 -5.45
C ALA A 273 5.76 -9.14 -4.50
N ALA A 274 6.55 -9.82 -3.67
CA ALA A 274 7.66 -9.22 -2.94
C ALA A 274 8.97 -9.54 -3.68
N TYR A 275 9.41 -8.63 -4.55
CA TYR A 275 10.51 -8.90 -5.48
C TYR A 275 11.88 -9.10 -4.82
N ASN A 276 12.01 -8.73 -3.54
CA ASN A 276 13.20 -8.93 -2.72
C ASN A 276 13.17 -10.20 -1.86
N ARG A 277 12.12 -11.03 -1.95
CA ARG A 277 11.93 -12.23 -1.13
C ARG A 277 11.78 -13.48 -2.00
N THR A 278 12.91 -14.08 -2.36
CA THR A 278 12.97 -15.34 -3.12
C THR A 278 13.26 -16.54 -2.21
N GLY A 279 12.92 -17.75 -2.66
CA GLY A 279 13.20 -18.98 -1.93
C GLY A 279 12.57 -19.01 -0.53
N GLU A 280 13.34 -19.33 0.50
CA GLU A 280 12.84 -19.40 1.89
C GLU A 280 12.39 -18.04 2.44
N ALA A 281 12.96 -16.93 1.93
CA ALA A 281 12.59 -15.58 2.38
C ALA A 281 11.14 -15.19 1.99
N ASP A 282 10.53 -15.92 1.04
CA ASP A 282 9.11 -15.80 0.69
C ASP A 282 8.19 -16.01 1.90
N LEU A 283 8.65 -16.69 2.96
CA LEU A 283 7.84 -16.87 4.17
C LEU A 283 7.40 -15.52 4.77
N GLY A 284 8.21 -14.47 4.64
CA GLY A 284 7.86 -13.10 5.06
C GLY A 284 7.31 -12.23 3.94
N SER A 285 6.83 -12.83 2.84
CA SER A 285 6.20 -12.14 1.71
C SER A 285 4.69 -12.11 1.90
N TYR A 286 4.11 -10.93 1.74
CA TYR A 286 2.67 -10.76 1.57
C TYR A 286 2.19 -11.04 0.14
N GLY A 287 3.13 -11.28 -0.79
CA GLY A 287 2.87 -11.52 -2.21
C GLY A 287 1.84 -12.62 -2.44
N VAL A 288 0.94 -12.43 -3.41
CA VAL A 288 0.03 -13.48 -3.90
C VAL A 288 0.74 -14.48 -4.80
N VAL A 289 1.92 -14.12 -5.32
CA VAL A 289 2.83 -15.03 -6.01
C VAL A 289 4.10 -15.23 -5.20
N LYS A 290 4.72 -16.39 -5.36
CA LYS A 290 6.04 -16.72 -4.83
C LYS A 290 7.08 -16.61 -5.95
N LEU A 291 8.12 -15.83 -5.73
CA LEU A 291 9.20 -15.71 -6.71
C LEU A 291 10.11 -16.93 -6.72
N LEU A 292 10.32 -17.49 -7.91
CA LEU A 292 11.27 -18.56 -8.19
C LEU A 292 12.64 -17.99 -8.57
N ASP A 293 12.64 -16.83 -9.23
CA ASP A 293 13.81 -15.97 -9.47
C ASP A 293 13.33 -14.52 -9.70
N GLU A 294 14.17 -13.66 -10.28
CA GLU A 294 13.86 -12.24 -10.51
C GLU A 294 12.64 -11.99 -11.44
N THR A 295 12.22 -12.98 -12.23
CA THR A 295 11.20 -12.81 -13.28
C THR A 295 10.14 -13.90 -13.33
N ARG A 296 10.45 -15.09 -12.79
CA ARG A 296 9.56 -16.25 -12.75
C ARG A 296 8.95 -16.40 -11.37
N TRP A 297 7.67 -16.76 -11.34
CA TRP A 297 6.90 -16.94 -10.13
C TRP A 297 5.86 -18.05 -10.28
N GLU A 298 5.38 -18.56 -9.16
CA GLU A 298 4.24 -19.48 -9.06
C GLU A 298 3.13 -18.85 -8.19
N PRO A 299 1.84 -19.07 -8.51
CA PRO A 299 0.73 -18.54 -7.71
C PRO A 299 0.68 -19.25 -6.34
N LYS A 300 0.38 -18.50 -5.28
CA LYS A 300 0.07 -19.06 -3.95
C LYS A 300 -1.41 -19.39 -3.82
N ALA A 301 -1.81 -20.10 -2.77
CA ALA A 301 -3.21 -20.39 -2.48
C ALA A 301 -4.11 -19.14 -2.46
N VAL A 302 -3.62 -18.00 -1.96
CA VAL A 302 -4.38 -16.74 -1.94
C VAL A 302 -4.64 -16.17 -3.34
N PHE A 303 -3.75 -16.38 -4.32
CA PHE A 303 -3.99 -15.99 -5.71
C PHE A 303 -5.27 -16.64 -6.23
N HIS A 304 -5.41 -17.95 -6.04
CA HIS A 304 -6.58 -18.69 -6.49
C HIS A 304 -7.86 -18.29 -5.74
N ALA A 305 -7.75 -18.03 -4.43
CA ALA A 305 -8.87 -17.56 -3.62
C ALA A 305 -9.35 -16.16 -4.07
N MET A 306 -8.41 -15.25 -4.35
CA MET A 306 -8.68 -13.91 -4.88
C MET A 306 -9.36 -14.00 -6.24
N ALA A 307 -8.76 -14.70 -7.21
CA ALA A 307 -9.34 -14.89 -8.54
C ALA A 307 -10.78 -15.42 -8.46
N ALA A 308 -11.01 -16.47 -7.67
CA ALA A 308 -12.33 -17.06 -7.52
C ALA A 308 -13.35 -16.12 -6.86
N ARG A 309 -12.93 -15.26 -5.92
CA ARG A 309 -13.83 -14.26 -5.30
C ARG A 309 -14.09 -13.09 -6.25
N TYR A 310 -13.07 -12.62 -6.96
CA TYR A 310 -13.14 -11.42 -7.78
C TYR A 310 -13.94 -11.68 -9.07
N ALA A 311 -13.85 -12.89 -9.66
CA ALA A 311 -14.65 -13.30 -10.83
C ALA A 311 -16.18 -13.35 -10.60
N ARG A 312 -16.63 -13.47 -9.34
CA ARG A 312 -18.06 -13.65 -9.00
C ARG A 312 -18.84 -12.33 -8.87
N SER A 313 -18.22 -11.19 -9.11
CA SER A 313 -18.82 -9.87 -8.83
C SER A 313 -18.89 -8.98 -10.04
#